data_AF-A0AAV1Y4U8-F1
#
_entry.id   AF-A0AAV1Y4U8-F1
#
_cell.length_a   1.000
_cell.length_b   1.000
_cell.length_c   1.000
_cell.angle_alpha   90.00
_cell.angle_beta   90.00
_cell.angle_gamma   90.00
#
_symmetry.space_group_name_H-M   'P 1'
#
loop_
_entity.id
_entity.type
_entity.pdbx_description
1 polymer ?
#
loop_
_entity_poly.entity_id
_entity_poly.type
_entity_poly.pdbx_seq_one_letter_code
_entity_poly.pdbx_strand_id
1 'polypeptide(L)'
;MDTIFESGTSTGRALLQARKPCGVDFENQNYTILTSQCKGPQYPPKVCCDAFKQFACPFADEISDETTDCASVMFSYINIYGKYPPGLFANECKEGKEGLDCSQVKTANDSATSNTFHLAAPTSVLLMSTTAGFLGFLLHFF
;
A
#
# COMPACT_ATOMS: atom_id res chain seq x y z
N MET A 1 -35.90 41.02 44.79
CA MET A 1 -34.59 41.54 44.37
C MET A 1 -33.57 40.94 45.34
N ASP A 2 -32.65 40.03 45.02
CA ASP A 2 -32.24 39.40 43.77
C ASP A 2 -31.60 38.04 44.08
N THR A 3 -31.64 37.19 43.06
CA THR A 3 -31.16 35.81 42.91
C THR A 3 -29.67 35.60 43.21
N ILE A 4 -29.33 34.48 43.83
CA ILE A 4 -28.04 33.80 43.60
C ILE A 4 -28.35 32.35 43.22
N PHE A 5 -28.43 32.11 41.91
CA PHE A 5 -28.35 30.78 41.34
C PHE A 5 -26.88 30.39 41.30
N GLU A 6 -26.49 29.41 42.11
CA GLU A 6 -25.21 28.75 42.00
C GLU A 6 -25.21 27.89 40.74
N SER A 7 -24.78 28.49 39.63
CA SER A 7 -24.55 27.77 38.38
C SER A 7 -23.29 26.93 38.56
N GLY A 8 -23.49 25.66 38.91
CA GLY A 8 -22.43 24.65 38.84
C GLY A 8 -21.80 24.71 37.45
N THR A 9 -20.51 25.02 37.41
CA THR A 9 -19.72 25.11 36.19
C THR A 9 -19.65 23.71 35.58
N SER A 10 -20.66 23.37 34.77
CA SER A 10 -20.62 22.23 33.87
C SER A 10 -19.37 22.39 33.02
N THR A 11 -18.38 21.55 33.25
CA THR A 11 -17.20 21.42 32.40
C THR A 11 -17.71 20.99 31.03
N GLY A 12 -18.01 21.98 30.20
CA GLY A 12 -18.57 21.80 28.87
C GLY A 12 -17.66 20.89 28.07
N ARG A 13 -18.28 19.88 27.45
CA ARG A 13 -17.71 18.98 26.44
C ARG A 13 -16.62 19.70 25.65
N ALA A 14 -15.37 19.25 25.76
CA ALA A 14 -14.32 19.71 24.88
C ALA A 14 -14.78 19.46 23.45
N LEU A 15 -14.99 20.52 22.68
CA LEU A 15 -15.26 20.40 21.25
C LEU A 15 -14.12 19.58 20.64
N LEU A 16 -14.46 18.62 19.77
CA LEU A 16 -13.54 18.12 18.75
C LEU A 16 -12.87 19.36 18.16
N GLN A 17 -11.60 19.59 18.47
CA GLN A 17 -10.87 20.73 17.94
C GLN A 17 -10.99 20.63 16.43
N ALA A 18 -11.75 21.56 15.83
CA ALA A 18 -12.02 21.53 14.42
C ALA A 18 -10.68 21.73 13.71
N ARG A 19 -10.19 20.66 13.06
CA ARG A 19 -8.99 20.73 12.25
C ARG A 19 -9.28 21.55 10.99
N LYS A 20 -8.24 22.10 10.38
CA LYS A 20 -8.39 22.81 9.11
C LYS A 20 -8.86 21.83 8.02
N PRO A 21 -9.75 22.23 7.10
CA PRO A 21 -10.13 21.40 5.98
C PRO A 21 -8.93 21.04 5.12
N CYS A 22 -8.91 19.80 4.62
CA CYS A 22 -7.89 19.32 3.72
C CYS A 22 -7.91 20.09 2.39
N GLY A 23 -6.73 20.49 1.90
CA GLY A 23 -6.58 21.11 0.59
C GLY A 23 -6.56 20.12 -0.58
N VAL A 24 -6.45 18.81 -0.30
CA VAL A 24 -6.44 17.75 -1.32
C VAL A 24 -7.87 17.28 -1.57
N ASP A 25 -8.27 17.29 -2.84
CA ASP A 25 -9.55 16.75 -3.28
C ASP A 25 -9.51 15.21 -3.33
N PHE A 26 -9.61 14.57 -2.16
CA PHE A 26 -9.65 13.12 -2.07
C PHE A 26 -10.92 12.51 -2.68
N GLU A 27 -12.01 13.26 -2.84
CA GLU A 27 -13.23 12.74 -3.46
C GLU A 27 -12.96 12.30 -4.90
N ASN A 28 -12.21 13.12 -5.64
CA ASN A 28 -11.96 12.91 -7.06
C ASN A 28 -10.65 12.18 -7.37
N GLN A 29 -9.97 11.61 -6.38
CA GLN A 29 -8.76 10.80 -6.61
C GLN A 29 -9.05 9.44 -7.27
N ASN A 30 -8.03 8.85 -7.89
CA ASN A 30 -8.15 7.52 -8.51
C ASN A 30 -7.89 6.38 -7.49
N TYR A 31 -8.96 5.76 -7.02
CA TYR A 31 -8.93 4.65 -6.05
C TYR A 31 -8.65 3.27 -6.67
N THR A 32 -8.45 3.18 -7.99
CA THR A 32 -8.34 1.89 -8.68
C THR A 32 -7.19 1.05 -8.16
N ILE A 33 -6.05 1.65 -7.78
CA ILE A 33 -4.91 0.90 -7.25
C ILE A 33 -5.28 0.13 -5.97
N LEU A 34 -6.12 0.72 -5.12
CA LEU A 34 -6.64 0.06 -3.93
C LEU A 34 -7.65 -1.01 -4.32
N THR A 35 -8.72 -0.62 -5.04
CA THR A 35 -9.88 -1.50 -5.26
C THR A 35 -9.62 -2.67 -6.22
N SER A 36 -8.61 -2.55 -7.09
CA SER A 36 -8.20 -3.63 -7.98
C SER A 36 -7.33 -4.69 -7.30
N GLN A 37 -6.55 -4.30 -6.28
CA GLN A 37 -5.54 -5.17 -5.65
C GLN A 37 -5.92 -5.63 -4.24
N CYS A 38 -6.41 -4.73 -3.39
CA CYS A 38 -6.80 -5.05 -2.02
C CYS A 38 -8.25 -5.53 -1.99
N LYS A 39 -8.46 -6.85 -2.00
CA LYS A 39 -9.81 -7.45 -2.07
C LYS A 39 -10.17 -8.27 -0.84
N GLY A 40 -11.41 -8.11 -0.42
CA GLY A 40 -12.03 -8.94 0.61
C GLY A 40 -12.40 -10.33 0.11
N PRO A 41 -12.78 -11.24 1.01
CA PRO A 41 -12.96 -11.01 2.44
C PRO A 41 -11.65 -11.07 3.25
N GLN A 42 -10.58 -11.63 2.67
CA GLN A 42 -9.36 -11.93 3.41
C GLN A 42 -8.40 -10.74 3.54
N TYR A 43 -8.51 -9.74 2.64
CA TYR A 43 -7.66 -8.54 2.60
C TYR A 43 -6.16 -8.85 2.83
N PRO A 44 -5.48 -9.47 1.86
CA PRO A 44 -4.10 -9.95 2.05
C PRO A 44 -3.17 -8.79 2.47
N PRO A 45 -2.55 -8.82 3.67
CA PRO A 45 -1.93 -7.63 4.27
C PRO A 45 -0.86 -7.00 3.38
N LYS A 46 0.09 -7.80 2.89
CA LYS A 46 1.16 -7.31 2.00
C LYS A 46 0.61 -6.61 0.75
N VAL A 47 -0.36 -7.23 0.06
CA VAL A 47 -0.94 -6.68 -1.18
C VAL A 47 -1.71 -5.39 -0.88
N CYS A 48 -2.49 -5.38 0.20
CA CYS A 48 -3.24 -4.22 0.63
C CYS A 48 -2.34 -3.05 1.05
N CYS A 49 -1.25 -3.32 1.76
CA CYS A 49 -0.31 -2.31 2.19
C CYS A 49 0.53 -1.77 1.03
N ASP A 50 0.95 -2.63 0.09
CA ASP A 50 1.65 -2.18 -1.12
C ASP A 50 0.75 -1.27 -1.98
N ALA A 51 -0.53 -1.61 -2.14
CA ALA A 51 -1.51 -0.78 -2.84
C ALA A 51 -1.81 0.52 -2.09
N PHE A 52 -1.93 0.46 -0.76
CA PHE A 52 -2.13 1.63 0.08
C PHE A 52 -0.96 2.61 0.01
N LYS A 53 0.28 2.11 0.06
CA LYS A 53 1.48 2.94 -0.11
C LYS A 53 1.49 3.61 -1.48
N GLN A 54 1.15 2.89 -2.55
CA GLN A 54 1.04 3.49 -3.90
C GLN A 54 0.00 4.61 -3.99
N PHE A 55 -1.11 4.48 -3.25
CA PHE A 55 -2.14 5.51 -3.21
C PHE A 55 -1.77 6.70 -2.31
N ALA A 56 -1.28 6.44 -1.09
CA ALA A 56 -1.17 7.44 -0.04
C ALA A 56 0.16 8.19 -0.04
N CYS A 57 1.26 7.56 -0.46
CA CYS A 57 2.59 8.18 -0.41
C CYS A 57 2.74 9.45 -1.27
N PRO A 58 2.06 9.62 -2.41
CA PRO A 58 2.04 10.91 -3.12
C PRO A 58 1.48 12.08 -2.31
N PHE A 59 0.77 11.80 -1.22
CA PHE A 59 0.13 12.78 -0.33
C PHE A 59 0.67 12.70 1.10
N ALA A 60 1.88 12.14 1.29
CA ALA A 60 2.43 11.83 2.61
C ALA A 60 2.55 13.07 3.50
N ASP A 61 2.94 14.21 2.94
CA ASP A 61 3.11 15.46 3.68
C ASP A 61 1.75 16.00 4.16
N GLU A 62 0.74 15.98 3.30
CA GLU A 62 -0.60 16.47 3.61
C GLU A 62 -1.32 15.59 4.63
N ILE A 63 -1.22 14.27 4.51
CA ILE A 63 -1.87 13.34 5.45
C ILE A 63 -1.13 13.24 6.79
N SER A 64 0.14 13.64 6.84
CA SER A 64 0.93 13.71 8.08
C SER A 64 0.74 15.03 8.85
N ASP A 65 0.12 16.05 8.23
CA ASP A 65 -0.19 17.32 8.92
C ASP A 65 -1.37 17.15 9.90
N GLU A 66 -1.04 16.99 11.18
CA GLU A 66 -2.02 16.84 12.26
C GLU A 66 -2.89 18.10 12.50
N THR A 67 -2.56 19.25 11.90
CA THR A 67 -3.38 20.46 11.97
C THR A 67 -4.56 20.45 10.99
N THR A 68 -4.59 19.50 10.04
CA THR A 68 -5.65 19.32 9.06
C THR A 68 -6.42 18.01 9.27
N ASP A 69 -7.59 17.92 8.65
CA ASP A 69 -8.39 16.69 8.60
C ASP A 69 -8.02 15.75 7.42
N CYS A 70 -6.92 16.01 6.69
CA CYS A 70 -6.55 15.27 5.48
C CYS A 70 -6.53 13.75 5.65
N ALA A 71 -5.91 13.23 6.71
CA ALA A 71 -5.90 11.78 6.98
C ALA A 71 -7.33 11.21 7.15
N SER A 72 -8.19 11.92 7.90
CA SER A 72 -9.57 11.49 8.14
C SER A 72 -10.39 11.51 6.86
N VAL A 73 -10.25 12.56 6.03
CA VAL A 73 -10.93 12.68 4.74
C VAL A 73 -10.46 11.59 3.78
N MET A 74 -9.15 11.36 3.68
CA MET A 74 -8.57 10.30 2.85
C MET A 74 -9.15 8.92 3.24
N PHE A 75 -9.06 8.54 4.52
CA PHE A 75 -9.57 7.24 4.96
C PHE A 75 -11.09 7.10 4.78
N SER A 76 -11.86 8.18 4.90
CA SER A 76 -13.30 8.17 4.62
C SER A 76 -13.59 7.72 3.18
N TYR A 77 -12.97 8.37 2.19
CA TYR A 77 -13.17 8.02 0.78
C TYR A 77 -12.57 6.67 0.41
N ILE A 78 -11.41 6.29 0.96
CA ILE A 78 -10.86 4.94 0.83
C ILE A 78 -11.89 3.89 1.26
N ASN A 79 -12.48 4.06 2.46
CA ASN A 79 -13.44 3.11 2.99
C ASN A 79 -14.74 3.08 2.19
N ILE A 80 -15.24 4.23 1.74
CA ILE A 80 -16.47 4.32 0.96
C ILE A 80 -16.30 3.68 -0.41
N TYR A 81 -15.27 4.05 -1.18
CA TYR A 81 -15.08 3.54 -2.54
C TYR A 81 -14.62 2.09 -2.58
N GLY A 82 -13.77 1.68 -1.64
CA GLY A 82 -13.30 0.30 -1.54
C GLY A 82 -14.21 -0.62 -0.74
N LYS A 83 -15.23 -0.09 -0.06
CA LYS A 83 -16.06 -0.82 0.92
C LYS A 83 -15.20 -1.53 1.97
N TYR A 84 -14.12 -0.88 2.40
CA TYR A 84 -13.19 -1.45 3.38
C TYR A 84 -13.74 -1.31 4.81
N PRO A 85 -13.50 -2.31 5.68
CA PRO A 85 -13.81 -2.17 7.08
C PRO A 85 -12.96 -1.06 7.72
N PRO A 86 -13.54 -0.25 8.63
CA PRO A 86 -12.79 0.78 9.34
C PRO A 86 -11.55 0.20 10.03
N GLY A 87 -10.42 0.89 9.87
CA GLY A 87 -9.15 0.50 10.51
C GLY A 87 -8.38 -0.61 9.80
N LEU A 88 -8.84 -1.13 8.64
CA LEU A 88 -8.11 -2.17 7.88
C LEU A 88 -6.62 -1.81 7.71
N PHE A 89 -6.33 -0.67 7.09
CA PHE A 89 -4.95 -0.29 6.80
C PHE A 89 -4.15 0.06 8.05
N ALA A 90 -4.78 0.62 9.09
CA ALA A 90 -4.10 0.89 10.36
C ALA A 90 -3.71 -0.39 11.12
N ASN A 91 -4.48 -1.46 10.93
CA ASN A 91 -4.24 -2.75 11.55
C ASN A 91 -3.22 -3.60 10.77
N GLU A 92 -3.35 -3.63 9.44
CA GLU A 92 -2.52 -4.46 8.57
C GLU A 92 -1.18 -3.83 8.19
N CYS A 93 -1.10 -2.50 8.09
CA CYS A 93 0.06 -1.81 7.52
C CYS A 93 0.93 -1.18 8.60
N LYS A 94 1.89 -1.97 9.11
CA LYS A 94 2.87 -1.55 10.12
C LYS A 94 4.27 -1.96 9.66
N GLU A 95 5.16 -0.99 9.43
CA GLU A 95 6.54 -1.25 8.97
C GLU A 95 7.59 -0.86 10.01
N GLY A 96 7.38 0.24 10.75
CA GLY A 96 8.30 0.73 11.78
C GLY A 96 7.63 1.64 12.81
N LYS A 97 8.42 2.31 13.66
CA LYS A 97 7.91 3.27 14.65
C LYS A 97 7.51 4.60 14.00
N GLU A 98 8.05 4.84 12.83
CA GLU A 98 7.96 6.04 12.00
C GLU A 98 6.77 5.95 11.03
N GLY A 99 6.04 4.83 11.04
CA GLY A 99 4.91 4.59 10.14
C GLY A 99 5.30 3.77 8.92
N LEU A 100 4.77 4.15 7.76
CA LEU A 100 5.03 3.52 6.47
C LEU A 100 6.16 4.23 5.74
N ASP A 101 7.08 3.47 5.17
CA ASP A 101 8.20 4.01 4.41
C ASP A 101 7.80 4.28 2.95
N CYS A 102 7.64 5.55 2.60
CA CYS A 102 7.30 5.98 1.24
C CYS A 102 8.50 6.10 0.29
N SER A 103 9.72 5.78 0.73
CA SER A 103 10.94 5.98 -0.07
C SER A 103 11.07 5.05 -1.30
N GLN A 104 10.33 3.94 -1.32
CA GLN A 104 10.46 2.87 -2.34
C GLN A 104 9.11 2.48 -2.95
N VAL A 105 8.23 3.44 -3.19
CA VAL A 105 6.92 3.19 -3.80
C VAL A 105 7.10 3.05 -5.31
N LYS A 106 6.80 1.85 -5.84
CA LYS A 106 6.75 1.65 -7.29
C LYS A 106 5.51 2.33 -7.84
N THR A 107 5.66 3.49 -8.46
CA THR A 107 4.56 4.13 -9.17
C THR A 107 4.21 3.32 -10.41
N ALA A 108 2.92 3.17 -10.72
CA ALA A 108 2.47 2.43 -11.92
C ALA A 108 3.03 3.00 -13.25
N ASN A 109 3.60 4.22 -13.23
CA ASN A 109 4.24 4.86 -14.37
C ASN A 109 5.77 4.66 -14.45
N ASP A 110 6.43 4.02 -13.48
CA ASP A 110 7.88 3.78 -13.52
C ASP A 110 8.25 2.52 -14.33
N SER A 111 7.61 2.38 -15.49
CA SER A 111 8.12 1.55 -16.57
C SER A 111 9.11 2.36 -17.43
N ALA A 112 10.10 3.01 -16.81
CA ALA A 112 11.27 3.51 -17.50
C ALA A 112 12.43 3.78 -16.53
N THR A 113 13.50 2.99 -16.70
CA THR A 113 14.90 3.34 -16.39
C THR A 113 15.46 3.01 -15.00
N SER A 114 16.10 1.82 -15.01
CA SER A 114 17.38 1.43 -14.39
C SER A 114 17.50 1.22 -12.87
N ASN A 115 17.71 -0.05 -12.50
CA ASN A 115 19.04 -0.47 -12.05
C ASN A 115 19.35 -1.90 -12.52
N THR A 116 20.51 -2.01 -13.15
CA THR A 116 21.13 -3.21 -13.71
C THR A 116 21.42 -4.22 -12.60
N PHE A 117 20.62 -5.28 -12.49
CA PHE A 117 21.08 -6.49 -11.81
C PHE A 117 21.79 -7.37 -12.84
N HIS A 118 23.12 -7.29 -12.86
CA HIS A 118 23.96 -8.32 -13.46
C HIS A 118 23.80 -9.61 -12.64
N LEU A 119 22.79 -10.41 -12.98
CA LEU A 119 22.80 -11.82 -12.63
C LEU A 119 23.84 -12.48 -13.53
N ALA A 120 25.00 -12.75 -12.95
CA ALA A 120 26.01 -13.60 -13.56
C ALA A 120 25.40 -14.98 -13.83
N ALA A 121 25.05 -15.24 -15.08
CA ALA A 121 24.80 -16.58 -15.56
C ALA A 121 26.16 -17.29 -15.70
N PRO A 122 26.40 -18.46 -15.09
CA PRO A 122 27.53 -19.28 -15.48
C PRO A 122 27.18 -19.94 -16.81
N THR A 123 27.68 -19.38 -17.91
CA THR A 123 27.71 -20.06 -19.20
C THR A 123 28.74 -21.18 -19.12
N SER A 124 28.28 -22.40 -18.82
CA SER A 124 29.06 -23.62 -19.03
C SER A 124 29.38 -23.74 -20.52
N VAL A 125 30.65 -23.57 -20.84
CA VAL A 125 31.23 -23.91 -22.14
C VAL A 125 32.23 -25.03 -21.91
N LEU A 126 32.41 -25.87 -22.95
CA LEU A 126 33.35 -26.99 -23.14
C LEU A 126 32.70 -28.37 -22.90
N LEU A 127 32.76 -29.36 -23.79
CA LEU A 127 33.41 -29.57 -25.08
C LEU A 127 32.77 -30.84 -25.71
N MET A 128 32.68 -30.89 -27.03
CA MET A 128 32.31 -32.08 -27.82
C MET A 128 33.31 -33.23 -27.61
N SER A 129 32.83 -34.47 -27.59
CA SER A 129 33.64 -35.66 -27.87
C SER A 129 32.76 -36.73 -28.52
N THR A 130 33.09 -37.07 -29.77
CA THR A 130 32.51 -38.13 -30.59
C THR A 130 32.97 -39.51 -30.12
N THR A 131 32.08 -40.51 -30.11
CA THR A 131 32.47 -41.90 -30.32
C THR A 131 31.38 -42.66 -31.07
N ALA A 132 31.85 -43.47 -32.02
CA ALA A 132 31.09 -44.15 -33.05
C ALA A 132 30.53 -45.50 -32.57
N GLY A 133 29.43 -45.89 -33.21
CA GLY A 133 29.12 -47.29 -33.53
C GLY A 133 28.42 -48.09 -32.46
N PHE A 134 27.14 -48.42 -32.70
CA PHE A 134 26.60 -49.79 -32.61
C PHE A 134 25.28 -49.84 -33.41
N LEU A 135 25.39 -49.89 -34.74
CA LEU A 135 24.37 -50.58 -35.55
C LEU A 135 24.47 -52.06 -35.18
N GLY A 136 23.41 -52.66 -34.63
CA GLY A 136 23.37 -54.13 -34.54
C GLY A 136 22.57 -54.80 -33.43
N PHE A 137 21.72 -54.11 -32.63
CA PHE A 137 21.03 -54.80 -31.52
C PHE A 137 19.50 -54.60 -31.39
N LEU A 138 18.84 -53.94 -32.33
CA LEU A 138 17.37 -53.70 -32.25
C LEU A 138 16.55 -54.33 -33.39
N LEU A 139 16.99 -55.49 -33.89
CA LEU A 139 16.16 -56.40 -34.70
C LEU A 139 16.19 -57.84 -34.15
N HIS A 140 16.24 -57.98 -32.81
CA HIS A 140 16.20 -59.30 -32.15
C HIS A 140 15.27 -59.36 -30.94
N PHE A 141 14.39 -58.37 -30.74
CA PHE A 141 13.38 -58.39 -29.68
C PHE A 141 12.08 -57.67 -30.09
N PHE A 142 11.54 -58.03 -31.25
CA PHE A 142 10.11 -58.33 -31.47
C PHE A 142 9.89 -58.81 -32.91
#